data_AF-A0A354HWR6-F1
#
_entry.id   AF-A0A354HWR6-F1
#
_cell.length_a   1.000
_cell.length_b   1.000
_cell.length_c   1.000
_cell.angle_alpha   90.00
_cell.angle_beta   90.00
_cell.angle_gamma   90.00
#
_symmetry.space_group_name_H-M   'P 1'
#
loop_
_entity.id
_entity.type
_entity.pdbx_description
1 polymer ?
#
loop_
_entity_poly.entity_id
_entity_poly.type
_entity_poly.pdbx_seq_one_letter_code
_entity_poly.pdbx_strand_id
1 'polypeptide(L)'
;MKLPLIGNTLQQLRDIAAEAGLRPFAAKQIARWLYTARVTSIDEMTDISKTARAWLNDHYTVGREKPKAEARSTDGTVKYLFTGAGGRDIESVYIPDRDRATLCVSSQAGCRMNCSFCMTGRQGFHGNLTATAIINQILSIPESESLTNVVFMGMGEPLDNIDEVLRAIDILTAPWGLAWSPKRITVSSIGKLDTLRRLLDETRVHVAISVHSPFADERASLMPVQRAFPLVRVLDLLRGYDFAHQRRLSAEYIMWGGVNDDLRHADALARLLHGLDCRVNLIR
;
A
#
# COMPACT_ATOMS: atom_id res chain seq x y z
N MET A 1 1.31 7.64 26.24
CA MET A 1 1.69 7.90 24.84
C MET A 1 0.42 8.25 24.09
N LYS A 2 0.40 9.35 23.34
CA LYS A 2 -0.80 9.81 22.64
C LYS A 2 -1.05 8.94 21.39
N LEU A 3 -2.31 8.67 21.07
CA LEU A 3 -2.68 7.83 19.92
C LEU A 3 -2.85 8.67 18.64
N PRO A 4 -2.48 8.16 17.46
CA PRO A 4 -2.65 8.89 16.21
C PRO A 4 -4.12 8.93 15.76
N LEU A 5 -4.57 10.04 15.18
CA LEU A 5 -5.89 10.19 14.58
C LEU A 5 -5.95 9.67 13.14
N ILE A 6 -4.93 9.94 12.31
CA ILE A 6 -4.87 9.32 10.97
C ILE A 6 -4.76 7.79 11.09
N GLY A 7 -5.34 7.07 10.14
CA GLY A 7 -5.34 5.61 10.13
C GLY A 7 -6.55 4.98 10.81
N ASN A 8 -7.33 5.78 11.55
CA ASN A 8 -8.62 5.36 12.08
C ASN A 8 -9.70 5.35 10.99
N THR A 9 -10.57 4.35 11.04
CA THR A 9 -11.80 4.30 10.24
C THR A 9 -12.77 5.40 10.67
N LEU A 10 -13.74 5.73 9.83
CA LEU A 10 -14.77 6.70 10.21
C LEU A 10 -15.54 6.26 11.47
N GLN A 11 -15.72 4.97 11.69
CA GLN A 11 -16.38 4.47 12.89
C GLN A 11 -15.52 4.72 14.14
N GLN A 12 -14.22 4.42 14.09
CA GLN A 12 -13.30 4.74 15.19
C GLN A 12 -13.24 6.25 15.46
N LEU A 13 -13.24 7.10 14.42
CA LEU A 13 -13.31 8.55 14.59
C LEU A 13 -14.62 9.03 15.25
N ARG A 14 -15.74 8.28 15.09
CA ARG A 14 -16.99 8.57 15.83
C ARG A 14 -16.87 8.21 17.29
N ASP A 15 -16.24 7.09 17.60
CA ASP A 15 -16.04 6.65 18.97
C ASP A 15 -15.13 7.64 19.71
N ILE A 16 -14.03 8.06 19.08
CA ILE A 16 -13.13 9.11 19.59
C ILE A 16 -13.88 10.45 19.77
N ALA A 17 -14.73 10.83 18.82
CA ALA A 17 -15.53 12.05 18.95
C ALA A 17 -16.49 11.96 20.14
N ALA A 18 -17.12 10.81 20.38
CA ALA A 18 -18.01 10.60 21.51
C ALA A 18 -17.27 10.68 22.86
N GLU A 19 -16.07 10.12 22.96
CA GLU A 19 -15.20 10.24 24.14
C GLU A 19 -14.83 11.72 24.43
N ALA A 20 -14.64 12.51 23.38
CA ALA A 20 -14.41 13.96 23.48
C ALA A 20 -15.68 14.79 23.77
N GLY A 21 -16.83 14.15 24.01
CA GLY A 21 -18.11 14.81 24.25
C GLY A 21 -18.74 15.45 23.01
N LEU A 22 -18.29 15.07 21.81
CA LEU A 22 -18.80 15.60 20.54
C LEU A 22 -19.94 14.74 19.99
N ARG A 23 -20.77 15.36 19.15
CA ARG A 23 -21.85 14.69 18.43
C ARG A 23 -21.29 13.79 17.32
N PRO A 24 -22.00 12.73 16.88
CA PRO A 24 -21.49 11.78 15.89
C PRO A 24 -21.06 12.37 14.54
N PHE A 25 -21.61 13.53 14.15
CA PHE A 25 -21.21 14.20 12.91
C PHE A 25 -19.76 14.74 12.96
N ALA A 26 -19.22 14.99 14.16
CA ALA A 26 -17.88 15.53 14.34
C ALA A 26 -16.79 14.60 13.82
N ALA A 27 -17.05 13.29 13.72
CA ALA A 27 -16.14 12.35 13.08
C ALA A 27 -15.80 12.74 11.63
N LYS A 28 -16.81 13.23 10.88
CA LYS A 28 -16.59 13.71 9.50
C LYS A 28 -15.85 15.05 9.49
N GLN A 29 -16.05 15.90 10.50
CA GLN A 29 -15.27 17.15 10.64
C GLN A 29 -13.80 16.84 10.90
N ILE A 30 -13.51 15.96 11.86
CA ILE A 30 -12.16 15.48 12.16
C ILE A 30 -11.53 14.88 10.89
N ALA A 31 -12.22 13.95 10.22
CA ALA A 31 -11.71 13.34 9.00
C ALA A 31 -11.39 14.37 7.90
N ARG A 32 -12.27 15.36 7.69
CA ARG A 32 -12.03 16.47 6.75
C ARG A 32 -10.76 17.25 7.11
N TRP A 33 -10.53 17.54 8.38
CA TRP A 33 -9.29 18.20 8.81
C TRP A 33 -8.05 17.36 8.57
N LEU A 34 -8.13 16.06 8.83
CA LEU A 34 -7.01 15.13 8.66
C LEU A 34 -6.64 14.90 7.18
N TYR A 35 -7.63 14.71 6.31
CA TYR A 35 -7.40 14.20 4.95
C TYR A 35 -7.60 15.24 3.86
N THR A 36 -8.54 16.17 4.02
CA THR A 36 -8.78 17.25 3.05
C THR A 36 -7.93 18.46 3.37
N ALA A 37 -8.04 19.00 4.59
CA ALA A 37 -7.26 20.16 5.01
C ALA A 37 -5.81 19.83 5.39
N ARG A 38 -5.54 18.54 5.68
CA ARG A 38 -4.20 18.00 5.98
C ARG A 38 -3.50 18.80 7.08
N VAL A 39 -4.19 19.02 8.19
CA VAL A 39 -3.62 19.73 9.34
C VAL A 39 -2.44 18.96 9.92
N THR A 40 -1.62 19.66 10.70
CA THR A 40 -0.49 19.10 11.43
C THR A 40 -0.67 19.19 12.94
N SER A 41 -1.61 20.02 13.40
CA SER A 41 -2.04 20.13 14.79
C SER A 41 -3.57 19.99 14.92
N ILE A 42 -4.02 19.45 16.05
CA ILE A 42 -5.45 19.39 16.42
C ILE A 42 -6.00 20.81 16.64
N ASP A 43 -5.16 21.76 17.05
CA ASP A 43 -5.57 23.15 17.31
C ASP A 43 -6.10 23.86 16.06
N GLU A 44 -5.69 23.41 14.88
CA GLU A 44 -6.13 23.92 13.58
C GLU A 44 -7.60 23.57 13.27
N MET A 45 -8.20 22.61 14.00
CA MET A 45 -9.57 22.15 13.77
C MET A 45 -10.61 23.14 14.31
N THR A 46 -10.72 24.32 13.68
CA THR A 46 -11.42 25.49 14.23
C THR A 46 -12.92 25.31 14.47
N ASP A 47 -13.57 24.37 13.77
CA ASP A 47 -14.98 24.02 13.92
C ASP A 47 -15.27 22.95 14.99
N ILE A 48 -14.23 22.49 15.70
CA ILE A 48 -14.33 21.67 16.92
C ILE A 48 -14.28 22.60 18.14
N SER A 49 -15.01 22.30 19.21
CA SER A 49 -15.01 23.14 20.40
C SER A 49 -13.61 23.19 21.05
N LYS A 50 -13.27 24.31 21.72
CA LYS A 50 -11.98 24.45 22.43
C LYS A 50 -11.77 23.34 23.47
N THR A 51 -12.82 22.99 24.21
CA THR A 51 -12.80 21.91 25.21
C THR A 51 -12.50 20.56 24.59
N ALA A 52 -13.13 20.23 23.47
CA ALA A 52 -12.89 18.96 22.79
C ALA A 52 -11.51 18.92 22.13
N ARG A 53 -11.01 20.02 21.56
CA ARG A 53 -9.62 20.10 21.06
C ARG A 53 -8.60 19.90 22.17
N ALA A 54 -8.81 20.50 23.35
CA ALA A 54 -7.95 20.30 24.50
C ALA A 54 -7.91 18.82 24.93
N TRP A 55 -9.09 18.19 25.06
CA TRP A 55 -9.18 16.76 25.37
C TRP A 55 -8.49 15.88 24.30
N LEU A 56 -8.77 16.14 23.02
CA LEU A 56 -8.12 15.43 21.92
C LEU A 56 -6.60 15.62 21.96
N ASN A 57 -6.10 16.81 22.28
CA ASN A 57 -4.67 17.06 22.44
C ASN A 57 -4.09 16.27 23.62
N ASP A 58 -4.81 16.03 24.70
CA ASP A 58 -4.30 15.27 25.85
C ASP A 58 -4.14 13.77 25.52
N HIS A 59 -5.03 13.23 24.69
CA HIS A 59 -5.10 11.78 24.41
C HIS A 59 -4.55 11.37 23.04
N TYR A 60 -4.59 12.27 22.05
CA TYR A 60 -4.32 11.98 20.65
C TYR A 60 -3.31 12.96 20.03
N THR A 61 -2.74 12.54 18.90
CA THR A 61 -2.01 13.39 17.96
C THR A 61 -2.65 13.29 16.59
N VAL A 62 -2.32 14.20 15.68
CA VAL A 62 -2.70 14.03 14.27
C VAL A 62 -2.13 12.71 13.72
N GLY A 63 -0.94 12.29 14.17
CA GLY A 63 -0.28 11.06 13.73
C GLY A 63 0.58 11.22 12.47
N ARG A 64 0.81 12.46 12.02
CA ARG A 64 1.72 12.77 10.90
C ARG A 64 3.13 13.02 11.42
N GLU A 65 4.08 12.30 10.84
CA GLU A 65 5.52 12.46 11.10
C GLU A 65 6.25 12.63 9.78
N LYS A 66 7.13 13.64 9.72
CA LYS A 66 8.00 13.85 8.56
C LYS A 66 8.96 12.67 8.37
N PRO A 67 9.44 12.41 7.15
CA PRO A 67 10.49 11.43 6.93
C PRO A 67 11.74 11.81 7.74
N LYS A 68 12.43 10.79 8.27
CA LYS A 68 13.72 10.93 8.97
C LYS A 68 14.83 11.42 8.04
N ALA A 69 14.77 11.01 6.79
CA ALA A 69 15.73 11.35 5.76
C ALA A 69 15.07 11.28 4.37
N GLU A 70 15.66 12.00 3.42
CA GLU A 70 15.32 11.91 2.01
C GLU A 70 16.59 11.85 1.16
N ALA A 71 16.51 11.16 0.02
CA ALA A 71 17.55 11.11 -1.00
C ALA A 71 16.92 11.33 -2.37
N ARG A 72 17.37 12.36 -3.09
CA ARG A 72 16.83 12.77 -4.38
C ARG A 72 17.77 12.38 -5.52
N SER A 73 17.22 11.69 -6.51
CA SER A 73 17.87 11.31 -7.76
C SER A 73 17.83 12.45 -8.77
N THR A 74 18.71 12.39 -9.78
CA THR A 74 18.76 13.37 -10.88
C THR A 74 17.55 13.29 -11.80
N ASP A 75 16.87 12.15 -11.86
CA ASP A 75 15.62 11.94 -12.61
C ASP A 75 14.37 12.44 -11.85
N GLY A 76 14.55 13.01 -10.66
CA GLY A 76 13.47 13.52 -9.82
C GLY A 76 12.87 12.49 -8.86
N THR A 77 13.25 11.21 -8.94
CA THR A 77 12.88 10.18 -7.96
C THR A 77 13.36 10.58 -6.58
N VAL A 78 12.52 10.39 -5.56
CA VAL A 78 12.91 10.66 -4.16
C VAL A 78 12.64 9.45 -3.31
N LYS A 79 13.65 9.03 -2.55
CA LYS A 79 13.54 7.98 -1.54
C LYS A 79 13.43 8.61 -0.17
N TYR A 80 12.36 8.30 0.55
CA TYR A 80 12.08 8.75 1.91
C TYR A 80 12.28 7.61 2.90
N LEU A 81 12.83 7.94 4.06
CA LEU A 81 12.97 7.02 5.19
C LEU A 81 11.98 7.40 6.29
N PHE A 82 11.13 6.47 6.72
CA PHE A 82 10.19 6.67 7.83
C PHE A 82 10.45 5.67 8.96
N THR A 83 10.01 6.02 10.17
CA THR A 83 9.91 5.04 11.25
C THR A 83 8.99 3.90 10.83
N GLY A 84 9.48 2.67 10.92
CA GLY A 84 8.70 1.46 10.65
C GLY A 84 8.24 0.76 11.93
N ALA A 85 8.35 -0.56 11.94
CA ALA A 85 7.96 -1.42 13.06
C ALA A 85 9.15 -2.24 13.56
N GLY A 86 9.09 -2.70 14.81
CA GLY A 86 10.14 -3.53 15.41
C GLY A 86 11.50 -2.82 15.53
N GLY A 87 11.51 -1.50 15.67
CA GLY A 87 12.73 -0.69 15.74
C GLY A 87 13.48 -0.56 14.41
N ARG A 88 12.85 -0.93 13.29
CA ARG A 88 13.39 -0.76 11.94
C ARG A 88 12.66 0.35 11.19
N ASP A 89 13.40 0.98 10.30
CA ASP A 89 12.87 1.98 9.38
C ASP A 89 12.31 1.33 8.11
N ILE A 90 11.45 2.06 7.40
CA ILE A 90 10.90 1.67 6.11
C ILE A 90 11.14 2.75 5.07
N GLU A 91 11.12 2.35 3.81
CA GLU A 91 11.32 3.24 2.68
C GLU A 91 9.99 3.51 1.95
N SER A 92 9.86 4.72 1.42
CA SER A 92 8.84 5.08 0.43
C SER A 92 9.53 5.77 -0.74
N VAL A 93 9.08 5.51 -1.96
CA VAL A 93 9.74 6.06 -3.16
C VAL A 93 8.74 6.83 -3.99
N TYR A 94 8.97 8.14 -4.12
CA TYR A 94 8.26 9.01 -5.05
C TYR A 94 8.91 8.93 -6.42
N ILE A 95 8.10 8.68 -7.46
CA ILE A 95 8.53 8.50 -8.84
C ILE A 95 7.71 9.46 -9.72
N PRO A 96 8.31 10.55 -10.23
CA PRO A 96 7.69 11.39 -11.24
C PRO A 96 7.86 10.77 -12.64
N ASP A 97 6.81 10.76 -13.44
CA ASP A 97 6.84 10.37 -14.85
C ASP A 97 5.80 11.17 -15.64
N ARG A 98 6.26 12.20 -16.36
CA ARG A 98 5.41 13.11 -17.16
C ARG A 98 4.24 13.69 -16.35
N ASP A 99 3.02 13.27 -16.64
CA ASP A 99 1.77 13.67 -15.99
C ASP A 99 1.43 12.80 -14.76
N ARG A 100 2.23 11.76 -14.48
CA ARG A 100 2.06 10.88 -13.33
C ARG A 100 3.08 11.22 -12.24
N ALA A 101 2.57 11.18 -11.02
CA ALA A 101 3.34 11.14 -9.79
C ALA A 101 2.91 9.89 -9.01
N THR A 102 3.83 8.94 -8.82
CA THR A 102 3.54 7.67 -8.15
C THR A 102 4.31 7.57 -6.84
N LEU A 103 3.64 7.21 -5.76
CA LEU A 103 4.30 6.86 -4.51
C LEU A 103 4.27 5.36 -4.28
N CYS A 104 5.45 4.77 -4.15
CA CYS A 104 5.64 3.41 -3.69
C CYS A 104 5.65 3.39 -2.16
N VAL A 105 4.68 2.70 -1.55
CA VAL A 105 4.52 2.61 -0.09
C VAL A 105 4.82 1.22 0.44
N SER A 106 5.40 1.18 1.63
CA SER A 106 5.65 -0.03 2.40
C SER A 106 4.42 -0.43 3.20
N SER A 107 4.25 -1.73 3.42
CA SER A 107 3.20 -2.33 4.25
C SER A 107 3.74 -3.02 5.51
N GLN A 108 5.04 -3.33 5.53
CA GLN A 108 5.73 -3.97 6.65
C GLN A 108 7.15 -3.42 6.78
N ALA A 109 7.73 -3.55 7.98
CA ALA A 109 9.16 -3.41 8.17
C ALA A 109 9.82 -4.78 7.93
N GLY A 110 10.53 -4.91 6.81
CA GLY A 110 11.03 -6.20 6.35
C GLY A 110 9.96 -7.06 5.68
N CYS A 111 10.30 -8.31 5.32
CA CYS A 111 9.38 -9.22 4.63
C CYS A 111 9.73 -10.69 4.89
N ARG A 112 8.71 -11.55 5.08
CA ARG A 112 8.89 -13.00 5.30
C ARG A 112 9.08 -13.83 4.03
N MET A 113 8.80 -13.25 2.86
CA MET A 113 8.73 -14.01 1.61
C MET A 113 10.07 -14.52 1.10
N ASN A 114 11.18 -13.93 1.59
CA ASN A 114 12.55 -14.36 1.29
C ASN A 114 12.84 -14.54 -0.21
N CYS A 115 12.28 -13.67 -1.06
CA CYS A 115 12.59 -13.64 -2.48
C CYS A 115 14.08 -13.33 -2.66
N SER A 116 14.81 -14.15 -3.42
CA SER A 116 16.28 -14.12 -3.48
C SER A 116 16.85 -12.82 -4.05
N PHE A 117 16.07 -12.16 -4.91
CA PHE A 117 16.36 -10.88 -5.55
C PHE A 117 15.94 -9.66 -4.71
N CYS A 118 15.20 -9.85 -3.62
CA CYS A 118 14.64 -8.75 -2.83
C CYS A 118 15.51 -8.45 -1.61
N MET A 119 16.03 -7.22 -1.52
CA MET A 119 16.82 -6.81 -0.35
C MET A 119 15.99 -6.84 0.94
N THR A 120 14.72 -6.44 0.90
CA THR A 120 13.80 -6.52 2.04
C THR A 120 13.60 -7.96 2.54
N GLY A 121 13.56 -8.94 1.63
CA GLY A 121 13.47 -10.36 2.00
C GLY A 121 14.70 -10.82 2.79
N ARG A 122 15.91 -10.40 2.38
CA ARG A 122 17.17 -10.73 3.07
C ARG A 122 17.30 -10.09 4.46
N GLN A 123 16.62 -8.96 4.70
CA GLN A 123 16.62 -8.30 6.01
C GLN A 123 15.74 -9.02 7.05
N GLY A 124 14.92 -10.00 6.64
CA GLY A 124 13.93 -10.65 7.48
C GLY A 124 12.73 -9.76 7.78
N PHE A 125 11.84 -10.21 8.66
CA PHE A 125 10.61 -9.50 9.05
C PHE A 125 10.73 -8.93 10.46
N HIS A 126 10.31 -7.67 10.65
CA HIS A 126 10.41 -6.93 11.90
C HIS A 126 9.06 -6.41 12.42
N GLY A 127 8.03 -6.35 11.58
CA GLY A 127 6.68 -6.01 12.03
C GLY A 127 5.76 -5.53 10.91
N ASN A 128 4.45 -5.61 11.17
CA ASN A 128 3.43 -5.01 10.31
C ASN A 128 3.34 -3.50 10.58
N LEU A 129 3.13 -2.70 9.54
CA LEU A 129 2.82 -1.29 9.70
C LEU A 129 1.34 -1.12 10.03
N THR A 130 1.01 -0.17 10.91
CA THR A 130 -0.38 0.24 11.11
C THR A 130 -0.87 1.07 9.92
N ALA A 131 -2.19 1.20 9.76
CA ALA A 131 -2.79 2.09 8.78
C ALA A 131 -2.29 3.54 8.96
N THR A 132 -2.05 3.99 10.19
CA THR A 132 -1.39 5.27 10.49
C THR A 132 -0.04 5.37 9.79
N ALA A 133 0.84 4.37 9.96
CA ALA A 133 2.17 4.38 9.37
C ALA A 133 2.13 4.27 7.83
N ILE A 134 1.16 3.55 7.27
CA ILE A 134 0.93 3.50 5.81
C ILE A 134 0.48 4.87 5.28
N ILE A 135 -0.54 5.47 5.90
CA ILE A 135 -1.07 6.78 5.50
C ILE A 135 -0.04 7.90 5.72
N ASN A 136 0.80 7.80 6.75
CA ASN A 136 1.84 8.78 7.02
C ASN A 136 2.83 8.91 5.86
N GLN A 137 3.22 7.80 5.23
CA GLN A 137 4.07 7.80 4.03
C GLN A 137 3.46 8.66 2.91
N ILE A 138 2.14 8.64 2.79
CA ILE A 138 1.40 9.36 1.75
C ILE A 138 1.26 10.83 2.11
N LEU A 139 0.84 11.15 3.32
CA LEU A 139 0.51 12.52 3.72
C LEU A 139 1.73 13.37 4.09
N SER A 140 2.87 12.78 4.42
CA SER A 140 4.00 13.49 5.05
C SER A 140 5.21 13.69 4.14
N ILE A 141 5.03 13.57 2.83
CA ILE A 141 6.01 13.97 1.82
C ILE A 141 5.64 15.31 1.17
N PRO A 142 6.60 16.10 0.67
CA PRO A 142 6.33 17.36 -0.02
C PRO A 142 5.40 17.23 -1.23
N GLU A 143 5.51 16.15 -1.99
CA GLU A 143 4.79 15.90 -3.24
C GLU A 143 3.38 15.28 -3.01
N SER A 144 2.92 15.21 -1.76
CA SER A 144 1.71 14.47 -1.38
C SER A 144 0.43 14.93 -2.10
N GLU A 145 0.32 16.22 -2.40
CA GLU A 145 -0.86 16.78 -3.08
C GLU A 145 -0.83 16.56 -4.59
N SER A 146 0.36 16.40 -5.18
CA SER A 146 0.52 16.14 -6.62
C SER A 146 0.47 14.65 -6.96
N LEU A 147 0.51 13.76 -5.96
CA LEU A 147 0.40 12.32 -6.17
C LEU A 147 -0.81 12.00 -7.04
N THR A 148 -0.59 11.17 -8.05
CA THR A 148 -1.61 10.65 -8.96
C THR A 148 -1.87 9.17 -8.71
N ASN A 149 -0.88 8.43 -8.20
CA ASN A 149 -0.96 6.99 -7.96
C ASN A 149 -0.25 6.60 -6.65
N VAL A 150 -0.75 5.55 -6.01
CA VAL A 150 -0.06 4.85 -4.91
C VAL A 150 0.05 3.37 -5.27
N VAL A 151 1.24 2.81 -5.07
CA VAL A 151 1.49 1.38 -5.29
C VAL A 151 2.04 0.75 -4.02
N PHE A 152 1.46 -0.36 -3.59
CA PHE A 152 1.98 -1.17 -2.48
C PHE A 152 3.04 -2.13 -3.03
N MET A 153 4.20 -1.55 -3.38
CA MET A 153 5.37 -2.26 -3.92
C MET A 153 6.65 -1.91 -3.13
N GLY A 154 6.50 -1.29 -1.96
CA GLY A 154 7.59 -0.99 -1.06
C GLY A 154 8.01 -2.21 -0.26
N MET A 155 8.38 -2.01 1.00
CA MET A 155 8.77 -3.10 1.89
C MET A 155 7.54 -3.88 2.39
N GLY A 156 7.64 -5.20 2.36
CA GLY A 156 6.63 -6.13 2.88
C GLY A 156 5.75 -6.78 1.82
N GLU A 157 5.07 -7.86 2.23
CA GLU A 157 3.95 -8.45 1.47
C GLU A 157 2.64 -7.86 1.99
N PRO A 158 1.93 -7.02 1.21
CA PRO A 158 0.72 -6.34 1.67
C PRO A 158 -0.36 -7.30 2.17
N LEU A 159 -0.49 -8.48 1.57
CA LEU A 159 -1.50 -9.45 1.99
C LEU A 159 -1.20 -10.14 3.33
N ASP A 160 0.05 -10.11 3.81
CA ASP A 160 0.38 -10.53 5.19
C ASP A 160 -0.01 -9.46 6.22
N ASN A 161 -0.38 -8.26 5.77
CA ASN A 161 -0.86 -7.15 6.58
C ASN A 161 -2.22 -6.62 6.10
N ILE A 162 -3.08 -7.53 5.63
CA ILE A 162 -4.28 -7.18 4.88
C ILE A 162 -5.24 -6.24 5.64
N ASP A 163 -5.38 -6.39 6.96
CA ASP A 163 -6.35 -5.57 7.72
C ASP A 163 -5.94 -4.09 7.79
N GLU A 164 -4.64 -3.81 7.92
CA GLU A 164 -4.11 -2.44 7.92
C GLU A 164 -4.08 -1.86 6.50
N VAL A 165 -3.79 -2.70 5.49
CA VAL A 165 -3.84 -2.31 4.07
C VAL A 165 -5.26 -1.97 3.64
N LEU A 166 -6.27 -2.76 4.01
CA LEU A 166 -7.68 -2.49 3.71
C LEU A 166 -8.15 -1.20 4.40
N ARG A 167 -7.77 -0.98 5.66
CA ARG A 167 -8.04 0.28 6.35
C ARG A 167 -7.40 1.49 5.65
N ALA A 168 -6.16 1.37 5.19
CA ALA A 168 -5.52 2.43 4.42
C ALA A 168 -6.22 2.68 3.07
N ILE A 169 -6.63 1.62 2.35
CA ILE A 169 -7.37 1.72 1.09
C ILE A 169 -8.73 2.40 1.31
N ASP A 170 -9.46 2.05 2.37
CA ASP A 170 -10.71 2.69 2.74
C ASP A 170 -10.52 4.19 2.98
N ILE A 171 -9.53 4.59 3.78
CA ILE A 171 -9.16 6.01 3.98
C ILE A 171 -8.82 6.70 2.65
N LEU A 172 -8.07 6.03 1.77
CA LEU A 172 -7.66 6.62 0.50
C LEU A 172 -8.86 6.84 -0.45
N THR A 173 -9.83 5.94 -0.45
CA THR A 173 -10.89 5.89 -1.46
C THR A 173 -12.24 6.41 -0.99
N ALA A 174 -12.51 6.39 0.32
CA ALA A 174 -13.81 6.76 0.84
C ALA A 174 -14.07 8.27 0.71
N PRO A 175 -15.33 8.69 0.49
CA PRO A 175 -15.69 10.11 0.39
C PRO A 175 -15.37 10.93 1.65
N TRP A 176 -15.24 10.29 2.82
CA TRP A 176 -14.89 10.95 4.07
C TRP A 176 -13.37 11.10 4.26
N GLY A 177 -12.56 10.35 3.50
CA GLY A 177 -11.11 10.38 3.54
C GLY A 177 -10.54 11.22 2.40
N LEU A 178 -9.64 10.63 1.60
CA LEU A 178 -9.03 11.31 0.45
C LEU A 178 -9.87 11.27 -0.83
N ALA A 179 -10.94 10.46 -0.86
CA ALA A 179 -11.86 10.32 -2.00
C ALA A 179 -11.15 10.03 -3.34
N TRP A 180 -10.02 9.32 -3.33
CA TRP A 180 -9.34 8.93 -4.56
C TRP A 180 -10.09 7.83 -5.30
N SER A 181 -10.05 7.89 -6.63
CA SER A 181 -10.49 6.76 -7.44
C SER A 181 -9.67 5.52 -7.09
N PRO A 182 -10.28 4.34 -6.84
CA PRO A 182 -9.58 3.08 -6.60
C PRO A 182 -8.58 2.72 -7.71
N LYS A 183 -8.79 3.23 -8.93
CA LYS A 183 -7.90 3.03 -10.09
C LYS A 183 -6.52 3.68 -9.92
N ARG A 184 -6.38 4.59 -8.95
CA ARG A 184 -5.10 5.23 -8.59
C ARG A 184 -4.26 4.36 -7.66
N ILE A 185 -4.81 3.24 -7.17
CA ILE A 185 -4.18 2.40 -6.17
C ILE A 185 -3.92 1.03 -6.78
N THR A 186 -2.68 0.55 -6.68
CA THR A 186 -2.31 -0.82 -7.07
C THR A 186 -1.73 -1.55 -5.88
N VAL A 187 -2.27 -2.72 -5.56
CA VAL A 187 -1.71 -3.61 -4.53
C VAL A 187 -0.98 -4.75 -5.22
N SER A 188 0.33 -4.85 -4.97
CA SER A 188 1.13 -5.98 -5.45
C SER A 188 1.11 -7.12 -4.43
N SER A 189 1.17 -8.35 -4.91
CA SER A 189 1.27 -9.52 -4.03
C SER A 189 1.97 -10.71 -4.67
N ILE A 190 2.57 -11.55 -3.84
CA ILE A 190 3.05 -12.88 -4.22
C ILE A 190 1.94 -13.94 -4.37
N GLY A 191 0.71 -13.63 -3.96
CA GLY A 191 -0.48 -14.48 -4.17
C GLY A 191 -0.95 -15.34 -2.99
N LYS A 192 -0.99 -14.79 -1.76
CA LYS A 192 -1.61 -15.49 -0.62
C LYS A 192 -3.14 -15.56 -0.77
N LEU A 193 -3.67 -16.75 -1.06
CA LEU A 193 -5.01 -16.95 -1.62
C LEU A 193 -6.15 -16.33 -0.80
N ASP A 194 -6.25 -16.63 0.50
CA ASP A 194 -7.38 -16.18 1.33
C ASP A 194 -7.43 -14.65 1.45
N THR A 195 -6.27 -14.05 1.68
CA THR A 195 -6.12 -12.60 1.80
C THR A 195 -6.21 -11.89 0.45
N LEU A 196 -5.85 -12.57 -0.65
CA LEU A 196 -6.04 -12.07 -2.00
C LEU A 196 -7.53 -12.02 -2.33
N ARG A 197 -8.28 -13.07 -1.98
CA ARG A 197 -9.74 -13.07 -2.09
C ARG A 197 -10.37 -11.92 -1.31
N ARG A 198 -9.95 -11.69 -0.06
CA ARG A 198 -10.38 -10.52 0.72
C ARG A 198 -10.13 -9.20 0.00
N LEU A 199 -8.91 -8.98 -0.51
CA LEU A 199 -8.60 -7.78 -1.30
C LEU A 199 -9.49 -7.67 -2.55
N LEU A 200 -9.77 -8.80 -3.20
CA LEU A 200 -10.57 -8.84 -4.43
C LEU A 200 -12.04 -8.48 -4.17
N ASP A 201 -12.60 -9.01 -3.08
CA ASP A 201 -14.01 -8.91 -2.71
C ASP A 201 -14.33 -7.57 -2.02
N GLU A 202 -13.43 -7.09 -1.15
CA GLU A 202 -13.65 -5.91 -0.30
C GLU A 202 -13.27 -4.59 -1.01
N THR A 203 -12.56 -4.65 -2.14
CA THR A 203 -12.05 -3.43 -2.83
C THR A 203 -12.17 -3.47 -4.35
N ARG A 204 -11.93 -2.32 -4.99
CA ARG A 204 -11.87 -2.15 -6.45
C ARG A 204 -10.50 -1.68 -6.95
N VAL A 205 -9.46 -1.74 -6.10
CA VAL A 205 -8.10 -1.31 -6.45
C VAL A 205 -7.47 -2.22 -7.49
N HIS A 206 -6.52 -1.71 -8.26
CA HIS A 206 -5.75 -2.54 -9.19
C HIS A 206 -4.92 -3.58 -8.43
N VAL A 207 -4.70 -4.74 -9.06
CA VAL A 207 -3.92 -5.84 -8.50
C VAL A 207 -2.75 -6.14 -9.39
N ALA A 208 -1.58 -6.31 -8.79
CA ALA A 208 -0.38 -6.77 -9.46
C ALA A 208 0.08 -8.08 -8.81
N ILE A 209 0.46 -9.07 -9.63
CA ILE A 209 0.96 -10.36 -9.14
C ILE A 209 2.43 -10.51 -9.52
N SER A 210 3.28 -10.75 -8.52
CA SER A 210 4.69 -11.06 -8.71
C SER A 210 4.87 -12.46 -9.29
N VAL A 211 5.06 -12.54 -10.61
CA VAL A 211 5.21 -13.79 -11.37
C VAL A 211 6.68 -14.19 -11.46
N HIS A 212 7.48 -13.37 -12.15
CA HIS A 212 8.94 -13.46 -12.34
C HIS A 212 9.51 -14.75 -12.96
N SER A 213 8.77 -15.85 -13.03
CA SER A 213 9.02 -16.95 -13.98
C SER A 213 7.71 -17.70 -14.22
N PRO A 214 7.43 -18.15 -15.47
CA PRO A 214 6.28 -18.99 -15.76
C PRO A 214 6.49 -20.46 -15.35
N PHE A 215 7.73 -20.86 -15.04
CA PHE A 215 8.06 -22.23 -14.66
C PHE A 215 8.10 -22.36 -13.14
N ALA A 216 7.43 -23.38 -12.60
CA ALA A 216 7.27 -23.54 -11.15
C ALA A 216 8.61 -23.70 -10.41
N ASP A 217 9.55 -24.47 -10.96
CA ASP A 217 10.84 -24.74 -10.30
C ASP A 217 11.74 -23.50 -10.28
N GLU A 218 11.78 -22.77 -11.40
CA GLU A 218 12.50 -21.49 -11.48
C GLU A 218 11.85 -20.43 -10.59
N ARG A 219 10.52 -20.34 -10.58
CA ARG A 219 9.84 -19.45 -9.65
C ARG A 219 10.13 -19.83 -8.20
N ALA A 220 10.23 -21.12 -7.86
CA ALA A 220 10.56 -21.56 -6.51
C ALA A 220 12.01 -21.24 -6.09
N SER A 221 12.94 -21.17 -7.04
CA SER A 221 14.33 -20.75 -6.76
C SER A 221 14.45 -19.24 -6.52
N LEU A 222 13.62 -18.44 -7.21
CA LEU A 222 13.55 -16.99 -7.05
C LEU A 222 12.66 -16.55 -5.86
N MET A 223 11.53 -17.22 -5.70
CA MET A 223 10.45 -16.92 -4.79
C MET A 223 10.03 -18.20 -4.04
N PRO A 224 10.64 -18.51 -2.88
CA PRO A 224 10.36 -19.74 -2.13
C PRO A 224 8.87 -19.97 -1.83
N VAL A 225 8.11 -18.88 -1.75
CA VAL A 225 6.66 -18.86 -1.56
C VAL A 225 5.89 -19.65 -2.62
N GLN A 226 6.45 -19.91 -3.81
CA GLN A 226 5.87 -20.81 -4.81
C GLN A 226 5.51 -22.19 -4.24
N ARG A 227 6.21 -22.67 -3.21
CA ARG A 227 5.93 -23.96 -2.55
C ARG A 227 4.65 -23.91 -1.71
N ALA A 228 4.39 -22.77 -1.05
CA ALA A 228 3.22 -22.57 -0.21
C ALA A 228 2.00 -22.10 -1.02
N PHE A 229 2.23 -21.19 -1.96
CA PHE A 229 1.22 -20.59 -2.83
C PHE A 229 1.66 -20.73 -4.30
N PRO A 230 1.39 -21.90 -4.93
CA PRO A 230 1.73 -22.12 -6.32
C PRO A 230 1.03 -21.11 -7.23
N LEU A 231 1.78 -20.46 -8.12
CA LEU A 231 1.27 -19.42 -9.02
C LEU A 231 0.03 -19.88 -9.82
N VAL A 232 -0.01 -21.14 -10.26
CA VAL A 232 -1.18 -21.69 -10.97
C VAL A 232 -2.48 -21.55 -10.17
N ARG A 233 -2.44 -21.77 -8.85
CA ARG A 233 -3.61 -21.61 -7.97
C ARG A 233 -4.03 -20.16 -7.80
N VAL A 234 -3.05 -19.26 -7.81
CA VAL A 234 -3.28 -17.80 -7.76
C VAL A 234 -3.99 -17.35 -9.04
N LEU A 235 -3.49 -17.81 -10.19
CA LEU A 235 -4.11 -17.50 -11.48
C LEU A 235 -5.50 -18.13 -11.63
N ASP A 236 -5.71 -19.35 -11.15
CA ASP A 236 -7.02 -20.00 -11.12
C ASP A 236 -8.03 -19.19 -10.30
N LEU A 237 -7.62 -18.68 -9.13
CA LEU A 237 -8.45 -17.77 -8.34
C LEU A 237 -8.79 -16.51 -9.15
N LEU A 238 -7.79 -15.89 -9.78
CA LEU A 238 -7.97 -14.64 -10.54
C LEU A 238 -8.84 -14.82 -11.78
N ARG A 239 -8.84 -15.99 -12.42
CA ARG A 239 -9.76 -16.29 -13.55
C ARG A 239 -11.24 -16.25 -13.12
N GLY A 240 -11.52 -16.41 -11.83
CA GLY A 240 -12.87 -16.26 -11.28
C GLY A 240 -13.35 -14.81 -11.14
N TYR A 241 -12.52 -13.81 -11.46
CA TYR A 241 -12.85 -12.39 -11.33
C TYR A 241 -12.82 -11.67 -12.67
N ASP A 242 -13.72 -10.69 -12.82
CA ASP A 242 -13.77 -9.83 -14.00
C ASP A 242 -12.80 -8.64 -13.88
N PHE A 243 -11.80 -8.62 -14.76
CA PHE A 243 -10.81 -7.55 -14.89
C PHE A 243 -10.99 -6.72 -16.17
N ALA A 244 -11.97 -7.02 -17.03
CA ALA A 244 -12.17 -6.33 -18.30
C ALA A 244 -12.68 -4.89 -18.15
N HIS A 245 -13.21 -4.55 -16.97
CA HIS A 245 -13.84 -3.28 -16.70
C HIS A 245 -12.97 -2.34 -15.85
N GLN A 246 -13.41 -2.07 -14.62
CA GLN A 246 -12.85 -0.96 -13.82
C GLN A 246 -11.53 -1.31 -13.14
N ARG A 247 -11.24 -2.61 -12.95
CA ARG A 247 -10.09 -3.09 -12.19
C ARG A 247 -9.06 -3.71 -13.12
N ARG A 248 -7.84 -3.19 -13.11
CA ARG A 248 -6.71 -3.76 -13.85
C ARG A 248 -6.03 -4.87 -13.06
N LEU A 249 -5.70 -5.96 -13.75
CA LEU A 249 -4.75 -6.97 -13.32
C LEU A 249 -3.41 -6.80 -14.07
N SER A 250 -2.30 -6.84 -13.33
CA SER A 250 -0.95 -6.83 -13.89
C SER A 250 -0.18 -8.07 -13.44
N ALA A 251 0.64 -8.63 -14.33
CA ALA A 251 1.69 -9.59 -14.02
C ALA A 251 3.03 -8.86 -14.01
N GLU A 252 3.70 -8.85 -12.87
CA GLU A 252 5.02 -8.23 -12.70
C GLU A 252 6.11 -9.25 -13.00
N TYR A 253 7.06 -8.87 -13.85
CA TYR A 253 8.10 -9.74 -14.37
C TYR A 253 9.43 -9.00 -14.42
N ILE A 254 10.34 -9.27 -13.49
CA ILE A 254 11.70 -8.73 -13.53
C ILE A 254 12.50 -9.54 -14.53
N MET A 255 13.21 -8.85 -15.41
CA MET A 255 14.02 -9.43 -16.47
C MET A 255 15.47 -9.54 -16.00
N TRP A 256 15.95 -10.75 -15.77
CA TRP A 256 17.36 -11.03 -15.47
C TRP A 256 18.03 -11.67 -16.68
N GLY A 257 19.09 -11.03 -17.16
CA GLY A 257 19.85 -11.47 -18.33
C GLY A 257 20.38 -12.90 -18.18
N GLY A 258 20.00 -13.77 -19.11
CA GLY A 258 20.40 -15.19 -19.14
C GLY A 258 19.69 -16.08 -18.11
N VAL A 259 18.68 -15.57 -17.41
CA VAL A 259 17.93 -16.32 -16.40
C VAL A 259 16.50 -16.57 -16.86
N ASN A 260 15.76 -15.52 -17.20
CA ASN A 260 14.33 -15.59 -17.47
C ASN A 260 13.89 -14.67 -18.63
N ASP A 261 14.82 -14.30 -19.52
CA ASP A 261 14.66 -13.29 -20.56
C ASP A 261 14.67 -13.84 -22.01
N ASP A 262 14.58 -15.16 -22.18
CA ASP A 262 14.53 -15.80 -23.50
C ASP A 262 13.09 -16.00 -24.05
N LEU A 263 12.99 -16.39 -25.33
CA LEU A 263 11.70 -16.63 -25.99
C LEU A 263 10.91 -17.81 -25.38
N ARG A 264 11.59 -18.82 -24.80
CA ARG A 264 10.92 -19.94 -24.13
C ARG A 264 10.13 -19.43 -22.91
N HIS A 265 10.68 -18.48 -22.15
CA HIS A 265 9.96 -17.84 -21.04
C HIS A 265 8.82 -16.97 -21.53
N ALA A 266 9.02 -16.20 -22.61
CA ALA A 266 7.97 -15.36 -23.19
C ALA A 266 6.75 -16.19 -23.63
N ASP A 267 6.99 -17.28 -24.38
CA ASP A 267 5.95 -18.19 -24.84
C ASP A 267 5.23 -18.89 -23.67
N ALA A 268 5.99 -19.35 -22.67
CA ALA A 268 5.42 -20.00 -21.49
C ALA A 268 4.59 -19.02 -20.64
N LEU A 269 5.04 -17.77 -20.50
CA LEU A 269 4.29 -16.72 -19.80
C LEU A 269 2.98 -16.40 -20.52
N ALA A 270 3.02 -16.26 -21.85
CA ALA A 270 1.82 -16.02 -22.65
C ALA A 270 0.79 -17.15 -22.49
N ARG A 271 1.24 -18.41 -22.50
CA ARG A 271 0.38 -19.58 -22.25
C ARG A 271 -0.17 -19.60 -20.83
N LEU A 272 0.66 -19.29 -19.83
CA LEU A 272 0.28 -19.29 -18.43
C LEU A 272 -0.82 -18.25 -18.13
N LEU A 273 -0.72 -17.06 -18.75
CA LEU A 273 -1.65 -15.96 -18.60
C LEU A 273 -2.86 -16.04 -19.54
N HIS A 274 -2.91 -17.04 -20.41
CA HIS A 274 -4.03 -17.20 -21.35
C HIS A 274 -5.38 -17.27 -20.62
N GLY A 275 -6.36 -16.54 -21.14
CA GLY A 275 -7.70 -16.41 -20.57
C GLY A 275 -7.84 -15.39 -19.44
N LEU A 276 -6.77 -14.67 -19.08
CA LEU A 276 -6.83 -13.52 -18.15
C LEU A 276 -6.68 -12.22 -18.93
N ASP A 277 -7.60 -11.28 -18.72
CA ASP A 277 -7.38 -9.88 -19.11
C ASP A 277 -6.38 -9.24 -18.14
N CYS A 278 -5.10 -9.28 -18.54
CA CYS A 278 -4.01 -8.76 -17.73
C CYS A 278 -2.95 -8.09 -18.59
N ARG A 279 -2.20 -7.18 -17.97
CA ARG A 279 -1.01 -6.57 -18.57
C ARG A 279 0.24 -7.22 -18.02
N VAL A 280 1.28 -7.31 -18.83
CA VAL A 280 2.60 -7.74 -18.36
C VAL A 280 3.49 -6.52 -18.22
N ASN A 281 4.01 -6.30 -17.02
CA ASN A 281 4.97 -5.25 -16.71
C ASN A 281 6.37 -5.89 -16.66
N LEU A 282 7.18 -5.61 -17.68
CA LEU A 282 8.57 -6.05 -17.73
C LEU A 282 9.45 -5.02 -17.01
N ILE A 283 10.08 -5.41 -15.91
CA ILE A 283 10.92 -4.57 -15.07
C ILE A 283 12.39 -4.87 -15.41
N ARG A 284 13.14 -3.83 -15.75
CA ARG A 284 14.57 -3.91 -16.12
C ARG A 284 15.46 -3.44 -14.98
#